data_AF-A0A2P2IAX8-F1
#
_entry.id   AF-A0A2P2IAX8-F1
#
_cell.length_a   1.000
_cell.length_b   1.000
_cell.length_c   1.000
_cell.angle_alpha   90.00
_cell.angle_beta   90.00
_cell.angle_gamma   90.00
#
_symmetry.space_group_name_H-M   'P 1'
#
loop_
_entity.id
_entity.type
_entity.pdbx_description
1 polymer ?
#
loop_
_entity_poly.entity_id
_entity_poly.type
_entity_poly.pdbx_seq_one_letter_code
_entity_poly.pdbx_strand_id
1 'polypeptide(L)'
;KLRFHRRNPQFPSNLSVKPDDLHSIADADANNYFELAVEMFEYTECILNLYNAVFSSLDQSRANSNTRMGQCRLAPLIPCIQDSVSIYDLTVRIMFNLHKALTVDLLSGHRDRFNQQFPLLHAFYANTANLQYFKLLNITIPQLPKDPPNFLIEAELQSHVAPVVVLQPELDEDLLDGFSDTASSTGGAMGVTTDMLLALGDSDPQPPPVPPHPHPDIVDGHNGSLSDVMSERESSVVESLARQLEEERSQLQLTRSQFSHQQQQLAVTINQLQANVAQLESEMLSERAAKESIMVQVEAAAAGAEAVTRLSQEENNRRLAEEKFSKMKEVYQKLRDEHVSLIRAKAEVDRCCEAGRHSREAAEAAQRRLESRMAELEAVVAATRGSANQEKNSLLIQVAELQERLDAARAEADKQALAAREESKLQVLGCVSASTLCCSEVLQHAMLRAQSQQHAEINSTPEFTLLYENDIMNSVSKLRTLCSQYSNCSSSSVTAALISELQLYSHNTASFLLYATAASHVSPDVDKAHELLSVLESLNSSSNAMLAAVRQNQDVDQHIATIADHVTSACSLVSGCVDSSSLTDDVAEAVERETE
;
A
#
# COMPACT_ATOMS: atom_id res chain seq x y z
N LYS A 1 6.88 -24.13 -11.51
CA LYS A 1 7.95 -25.02 -12.07
C LYS A 1 7.42 -26.16 -12.98
N LEU A 2 7.14 -27.39 -12.52
CA LEU A 2 6.96 -28.55 -13.44
C LEU A 2 5.85 -28.42 -14.51
N ARG A 3 4.69 -27.82 -14.19
CA ARG A 3 3.63 -27.57 -15.19
C ARG A 3 4.08 -26.57 -16.27
N PHE A 4 4.73 -25.48 -15.85
CA PHE A 4 5.28 -24.45 -16.72
C PHE A 4 6.29 -25.02 -17.73
N HIS A 5 7.31 -25.77 -17.30
CA HIS A 5 8.28 -26.36 -18.25
C HIS A 5 7.69 -27.48 -19.14
N ARG A 6 6.55 -28.07 -18.76
CA ARG A 6 5.83 -29.03 -19.64
C ARG A 6 5.10 -28.32 -20.77
N ARG A 7 4.56 -27.11 -20.53
CA ARG A 7 3.93 -26.27 -21.56
C ARG A 7 4.97 -25.53 -22.40
N ASN A 8 6.00 -25.00 -21.75
CA ASN A 8 7.07 -24.21 -22.38
C ASN A 8 8.43 -24.94 -22.30
N PRO A 9 8.65 -26.01 -23.10
CA PRO A 9 9.87 -26.81 -23.04
C PRO A 9 11.13 -26.06 -23.50
N GLN A 10 10.97 -24.89 -24.13
CA GLN A 10 12.09 -24.04 -24.56
C GLN A 10 12.75 -23.27 -23.41
N PHE A 11 12.08 -23.11 -22.25
CA PHE A 11 12.65 -22.40 -21.11
C PHE A 11 13.63 -23.27 -20.31
N PRO A 12 14.89 -22.83 -20.10
CA PRO A 12 15.86 -23.55 -19.31
C PRO A 12 15.44 -23.64 -17.84
N SER A 13 15.93 -24.66 -17.12
CA SER A 13 15.53 -24.99 -15.74
C SER A 13 15.87 -23.92 -14.69
N ASN A 14 16.78 -23.00 -15.03
CA ASN A 14 17.16 -21.82 -14.24
C ASN A 14 16.42 -20.53 -14.66
N LEU A 15 15.53 -20.60 -15.65
CA LEU A 15 14.76 -19.48 -16.21
C LEU A 15 15.59 -18.29 -16.72
N SER A 16 16.90 -18.47 -16.93
CA SER A 16 17.79 -17.43 -17.48
C SER A 16 17.73 -17.45 -19.00
N VAL A 17 17.07 -16.46 -19.59
CA VAL A 17 16.82 -16.32 -21.03
C VAL A 17 17.27 -14.92 -21.48
N LYS A 18 17.96 -14.81 -22.61
CA LYS A 18 18.38 -13.49 -23.13
C LYS A 18 17.19 -12.76 -23.78
N PRO A 19 17.22 -11.43 -23.89
CA PRO A 19 16.19 -10.67 -24.60
C PRO A 19 15.94 -11.18 -26.03
N ASP A 20 16.99 -11.56 -26.77
CA ASP A 20 16.84 -12.06 -28.15
C ASP A 20 16.17 -13.46 -28.18
N ASP A 21 16.62 -14.36 -27.31
CA ASP A 21 16.05 -15.71 -27.15
C ASP A 21 14.55 -15.65 -26.79
N LEU A 22 14.14 -14.69 -25.94
CA LEU A 22 12.74 -14.46 -25.55
C LEU A 22 11.82 -14.05 -26.70
N HIS A 23 12.36 -13.47 -27.79
CA HIS A 23 11.58 -13.20 -29.00
C HIS A 23 11.44 -14.45 -29.87
N SER A 24 12.47 -15.29 -29.92
CA SER A 24 12.40 -16.59 -30.61
C SER A 24 11.49 -17.59 -29.89
N ILE A 25 11.43 -17.58 -28.56
CA ILE A 25 10.64 -18.54 -27.78
C ILE A 25 9.13 -18.24 -27.86
N ALA A 26 8.74 -16.99 -28.09
CA ALA A 26 7.35 -16.58 -28.27
C ALA A 26 6.88 -16.58 -29.74
N ASP A 27 7.73 -17.01 -30.70
CA ASP A 27 7.51 -16.88 -32.15
C ASP A 27 7.11 -15.45 -32.60
N ALA A 28 7.49 -14.44 -31.80
CA ALA A 28 7.05 -13.04 -31.88
C ALA A 28 5.52 -12.79 -31.87
N ASP A 29 4.68 -13.77 -31.50
CA ASP A 29 3.22 -13.59 -31.41
C ASP A 29 2.81 -12.96 -30.06
N ALA A 30 1.93 -11.96 -30.14
CA ALA A 30 1.29 -11.33 -28.99
C ALA A 30 0.45 -12.33 -28.17
N ASN A 31 -0.16 -13.35 -28.81
CA ASN A 31 -0.92 -14.38 -28.09
C ASN A 31 -0.02 -15.23 -27.19
N ASN A 32 1.12 -15.69 -27.73
CA ASN A 32 2.12 -16.44 -26.97
C ASN A 32 2.67 -15.63 -25.79
N TYR A 33 2.95 -14.34 -25.99
CA TYR A 33 3.33 -13.45 -24.89
C TYR A 33 2.22 -13.28 -23.84
N PHE A 34 0.95 -13.25 -24.25
CA PHE A 34 -0.19 -13.06 -23.35
C PHE A 34 -0.40 -14.30 -22.45
N GLU A 35 -0.39 -15.50 -23.03
CA GLU A 35 -0.43 -16.74 -22.24
C GLU A 35 0.79 -16.86 -21.32
N LEU A 36 1.99 -16.58 -21.83
CA LEU A 36 3.22 -16.62 -21.05
C LEU A 36 3.21 -15.64 -19.86
N ALA A 37 2.64 -14.44 -20.02
CA ALA A 37 2.46 -13.49 -18.92
C ALA A 37 1.56 -14.06 -17.82
N VAL A 38 0.43 -14.68 -18.18
CA VAL A 38 -0.47 -15.34 -17.23
C VAL A 38 0.26 -16.45 -16.47
N GLU A 39 1.05 -17.29 -17.15
CA GLU A 39 1.79 -18.36 -16.49
C GLU A 39 2.89 -17.85 -15.55
N MET A 40 3.57 -16.74 -15.89
CA MET A 40 4.55 -16.10 -15.01
C MET A 40 3.89 -15.51 -13.76
N PHE A 41 2.69 -14.93 -13.88
CA PHE A 41 1.90 -14.50 -12.72
C PHE A 41 1.45 -15.68 -11.84
N GLU A 42 1.01 -16.80 -12.42
CA GLU A 42 0.66 -18.01 -11.65
C GLU A 42 1.87 -18.61 -10.92
N TYR A 43 3.05 -18.60 -11.53
CA TYR A 43 4.29 -19.08 -10.91
C TYR A 43 4.71 -18.15 -9.76
N THR A 44 4.66 -16.83 -9.96
CA THR A 44 4.96 -15.83 -8.92
C THR A 44 4.01 -15.97 -7.73
N GLU A 45 2.71 -16.15 -7.97
CA GLU A 45 1.70 -16.41 -6.93
C GLU A 45 2.01 -17.70 -6.14
N CYS A 46 2.39 -18.79 -6.82
CA CYS A 46 2.82 -20.03 -6.15
C CYS A 46 4.04 -19.83 -5.25
N ILE A 47 5.01 -18.99 -5.65
CA ILE A 47 6.19 -18.66 -4.85
C ILE A 47 5.80 -17.83 -3.61
N LEU A 48 4.99 -16.79 -3.80
CA LEU A 48 4.53 -15.91 -2.71
C LEU A 48 3.69 -16.68 -1.68
N ASN A 49 2.84 -17.60 -2.12
CA ASN A 49 2.05 -18.46 -1.24
C ASN A 49 2.93 -19.43 -0.42
N LEU A 50 3.99 -19.99 -1.01
CA LEU A 50 4.96 -20.81 -0.27
C LEU A 50 5.78 -19.98 0.73
N TYR A 51 6.22 -18.78 0.35
CA TYR A 51 6.87 -17.83 1.25
C TYR A 51 5.99 -17.49 2.47
N ASN A 52 4.71 -17.15 2.24
CA ASN A 52 3.76 -16.86 3.30
C ASN A 52 3.59 -18.05 4.25
N ALA A 53 3.40 -19.27 3.71
CA ALA A 53 3.26 -20.49 4.52
C ALA A 53 4.52 -20.79 5.36
N VAL A 54 5.72 -20.58 4.80
CA VAL A 54 6.99 -20.75 5.54
C VAL A 54 7.10 -19.71 6.66
N PHE A 55 6.88 -18.42 6.37
CA PHE A 55 7.01 -17.34 7.35
C PHE A 55 5.95 -17.41 8.46
N SER A 56 4.69 -17.71 8.14
CA SER A 56 3.64 -17.94 9.16
C SER A 56 3.92 -19.14 10.06
N SER A 57 4.79 -20.07 9.65
CA SER A 57 5.23 -21.18 10.50
C SER A 57 6.38 -20.81 11.47
N LEU A 58 7.02 -19.66 11.28
CA LEU A 58 8.36 -19.35 11.78
C LEU A 58 8.30 -18.60 13.12
N ASP A 59 8.03 -19.36 14.19
CA ASP A 59 7.95 -18.87 15.57
C ASP A 59 9.29 -18.24 16.02
N GLN A 60 9.30 -16.93 16.23
CA GLN A 60 10.48 -16.15 16.61
C GLN A 60 11.09 -16.60 17.96
N SER A 61 10.30 -17.23 18.84
CA SER A 61 10.72 -17.75 20.14
C SER A 61 11.27 -19.18 20.11
N ARG A 62 11.01 -19.97 19.05
CA ARG A 62 11.34 -21.41 18.98
C ARG A 62 12.09 -21.85 17.73
N ALA A 63 11.99 -21.13 16.62
CA ALA A 63 12.56 -21.50 15.33
C ALA A 63 12.90 -20.27 14.45
N ASN A 64 13.77 -19.39 14.95
CA ASN A 64 14.27 -18.23 14.18
C ASN A 64 15.44 -18.60 13.24
N SER A 65 15.87 -17.67 12.38
CA SER A 65 16.90 -17.88 11.34
C SER A 65 18.29 -18.29 11.84
N ASN A 66 18.59 -18.12 13.13
CA ASN A 66 19.86 -18.56 13.73
C ASN A 66 19.80 -20.00 14.24
N THR A 67 18.61 -20.62 14.27
CA THR A 67 18.41 -22.00 14.72
C THR A 67 18.41 -22.97 13.53
N ARG A 68 19.04 -24.14 13.66
CA ARG A 68 19.02 -25.20 12.62
C ARG A 68 17.60 -25.59 12.20
N MET A 69 16.62 -25.52 13.12
CA MET A 69 15.20 -25.75 12.82
C MET A 69 14.57 -24.66 11.95
N GLY A 70 14.88 -23.38 12.19
CA GLY A 70 14.45 -22.28 11.33
C GLY A 70 15.14 -22.30 9.97
N GLN A 71 16.44 -22.58 9.94
CA GLN A 71 17.22 -22.73 8.70
C GLN A 71 16.65 -23.81 7.78
N CYS A 72 16.31 -24.98 8.32
CA CYS A 72 15.65 -26.07 7.59
C CYS A 72 14.31 -25.64 6.96
N ARG A 73 13.54 -24.75 7.62
CA ARG A 73 12.29 -24.19 7.08
C ARG A 73 12.52 -23.08 6.05
N LEU A 74 13.63 -22.35 6.13
CA LEU A 74 13.98 -21.27 5.21
C LEU A 74 14.67 -21.78 3.93
N ALA A 75 15.36 -22.92 3.98
CA ALA A 75 16.09 -23.49 2.84
C ALA A 75 15.25 -23.66 1.55
N PRO A 76 13.96 -24.07 1.58
CA PRO A 76 13.11 -24.12 0.39
C PRO A 76 12.90 -22.76 -0.28
N LEU A 77 13.10 -21.63 0.40
CA LEU A 77 12.96 -20.30 -0.18
C LEU A 77 14.18 -19.90 -1.03
N ILE A 78 15.34 -20.54 -0.87
CA ILE A 78 16.55 -20.27 -1.68
C ILE A 78 16.26 -20.44 -3.18
N PRO A 79 15.80 -21.60 -3.69
CA PRO A 79 15.44 -21.75 -5.10
C PRO A 79 14.22 -20.90 -5.50
N CYS A 80 13.34 -20.54 -4.55
CA CYS A 80 12.22 -19.64 -4.84
C CYS A 80 12.68 -18.20 -5.11
N ILE A 81 13.68 -17.68 -4.40
CA ILE A 81 14.28 -16.37 -4.66
C ILE A 81 14.99 -16.38 -6.02
N GLN A 82 15.70 -17.46 -6.35
CA GLN A 82 16.36 -17.61 -7.65
C GLN A 82 15.33 -17.62 -8.80
N ASP A 83 14.28 -18.45 -8.68
CA ASP A 83 13.21 -18.50 -9.68
C ASP A 83 12.48 -17.15 -9.80
N SER A 84 12.09 -16.51 -8.69
CA SER A 84 11.28 -15.28 -8.73
C SER A 84 12.03 -14.07 -9.27
N VAL A 85 13.36 -14.02 -9.13
CA VAL A 85 14.18 -12.96 -9.73
C VAL A 85 14.21 -13.07 -11.25
N SER A 86 14.38 -14.28 -11.79
CA SER A 86 14.29 -14.53 -13.24
C SER A 86 12.86 -14.32 -13.76
N ILE A 87 11.84 -14.79 -13.04
CA ILE A 87 10.43 -14.59 -13.42
C ILE A 87 10.06 -13.10 -13.42
N TYR A 88 10.57 -12.29 -12.50
CA TYR A 88 10.34 -10.84 -12.49
C TYR A 88 10.90 -10.17 -13.75
N ASP A 89 12.17 -10.40 -14.09
CA ASP A 89 12.81 -9.83 -15.28
C ASP A 89 12.09 -10.26 -16.57
N LEU A 90 11.72 -11.54 -16.67
CA LEU A 90 10.89 -12.05 -17.77
C LEU A 90 9.53 -11.37 -17.84
N THR A 91 8.81 -11.27 -16.72
CA THR A 91 7.48 -10.66 -16.65
C THR A 91 7.53 -9.20 -17.11
N VAL A 92 8.53 -8.42 -16.67
CA VAL A 92 8.70 -7.03 -17.10
C VAL A 92 8.94 -6.95 -18.62
N ARG A 93 9.83 -7.76 -19.19
CA ARG A 93 10.08 -7.81 -20.64
C ARG A 93 8.83 -8.18 -21.43
N ILE A 94 8.11 -9.21 -20.99
CA ILE A 94 6.87 -9.69 -21.63
C ILE A 94 5.80 -8.60 -21.58
N MET A 95 5.60 -7.94 -20.43
CA MET A 95 4.64 -6.85 -20.28
C MET A 95 4.94 -5.66 -21.20
N PHE A 96 6.22 -5.25 -21.32
CA PHE A 96 6.60 -4.20 -22.27
C PHE A 96 6.37 -4.64 -23.73
N ASN A 97 6.68 -5.89 -24.10
CA ASN A 97 6.43 -6.40 -25.46
C ASN A 97 4.93 -6.46 -25.79
N LEU A 98 4.09 -6.91 -24.84
CA LEU A 98 2.63 -6.87 -24.97
C LEU A 98 2.13 -5.44 -25.20
N HIS A 99 2.66 -4.46 -24.46
CA HIS A 99 2.29 -3.05 -24.62
C HIS A 99 2.76 -2.41 -25.95
N LYS A 100 3.63 -3.07 -26.73
CA LYS A 100 3.95 -2.67 -28.12
C LYS A 100 2.99 -3.27 -29.15
N ALA A 101 2.40 -4.43 -28.85
CA ALA A 101 1.59 -5.20 -29.79
C ALA A 101 0.06 -5.06 -29.59
N LEU A 102 -0.38 -4.76 -28.37
CA LEU A 102 -1.80 -4.74 -27.98
C LEU A 102 -2.21 -3.39 -27.36
N THR A 103 -3.52 -3.10 -27.39
CA THR A 103 -4.07 -1.87 -26.83
C THR A 103 -4.00 -1.85 -25.30
N VAL A 104 -3.88 -0.64 -24.75
CA VAL A 104 -3.75 -0.40 -23.30
C VAL A 104 -4.89 -1.03 -22.50
N ASP A 105 -6.12 -0.96 -23.01
CA ASP A 105 -7.32 -1.45 -22.31
C ASP A 105 -7.35 -2.98 -22.19
N LEU A 106 -6.88 -3.71 -23.20
CA LEU A 106 -6.79 -5.18 -23.18
C LEU A 106 -5.78 -5.68 -22.14
N LEU A 107 -4.76 -4.88 -21.84
CA LEU A 107 -3.73 -5.15 -20.84
C LEU A 107 -4.02 -4.52 -19.48
N SER A 108 -5.25 -4.09 -19.21
CA SER A 108 -5.71 -3.64 -17.88
C SER A 108 -5.47 -4.70 -16.80
N GLY A 109 -6.15 -5.85 -16.90
CA GLY A 109 -6.04 -6.94 -15.91
C GLY A 109 -4.63 -7.54 -15.75
N HIS A 110 -3.76 -7.40 -16.76
CA HIS A 110 -2.36 -7.79 -16.69
C HIS A 110 -1.53 -6.81 -15.83
N ARG A 111 -1.73 -5.50 -16.03
CA ARG A 111 -1.13 -4.45 -15.18
C ARG A 111 -1.67 -4.52 -13.75
N ASP A 112 -2.96 -4.79 -13.57
CA ASP A 112 -3.56 -4.92 -12.24
C ASP A 112 -3.00 -6.12 -11.48
N ARG A 113 -2.81 -7.27 -12.13
CA ARG A 113 -2.12 -8.44 -11.54
C ARG A 113 -0.67 -8.14 -11.17
N PHE A 114 0.09 -7.48 -12.06
CA PHE A 114 1.46 -7.07 -11.74
C PHE A 114 1.51 -6.13 -10.52
N ASN A 115 0.64 -5.11 -10.49
CA ASN A 115 0.58 -4.14 -9.39
C ASN A 115 0.10 -4.74 -8.06
N GLN A 116 -0.63 -5.86 -8.08
CA GLN A 116 -0.99 -6.62 -6.88
C GLN A 116 0.16 -7.52 -6.40
N GLN A 117 0.91 -8.15 -7.31
CA GLN A 117 2.01 -9.05 -6.96
C GLN A 117 3.32 -8.30 -6.61
N PHE A 118 3.58 -7.14 -7.22
CA PHE A 118 4.82 -6.39 -7.03
C PHE A 118 5.10 -5.98 -5.56
N PRO A 119 4.15 -5.42 -4.79
CA PRO A 119 4.37 -5.11 -3.37
C PRO A 119 4.64 -6.35 -2.52
N LEU A 120 4.00 -7.48 -2.86
CA LEU A 120 4.20 -8.76 -2.17
C LEU A 120 5.60 -9.34 -2.47
N LEU A 121 6.09 -9.20 -3.71
CA LEU A 121 7.44 -9.59 -4.10
C LEU A 121 8.52 -8.70 -3.48
N HIS A 122 8.28 -7.39 -3.41
CA HIS A 122 9.13 -6.46 -2.67
C HIS A 122 9.17 -6.79 -1.16
N ALA A 123 8.02 -7.17 -0.56
CA ALA A 123 7.97 -7.62 0.83
C ALA A 123 8.73 -8.95 1.03
N PHE A 124 8.61 -9.90 0.09
CA PHE A 124 9.35 -11.17 0.12
C PHE A 124 10.87 -10.95 0.16
N TYR A 125 11.42 -10.14 -0.75
CA TYR A 125 12.86 -9.85 -0.79
C TYR A 125 13.32 -9.03 0.42
N ALA A 126 12.58 -8.01 0.84
CA ALA A 126 12.91 -7.24 2.04
C ALA A 126 12.94 -8.13 3.31
N ASN A 127 11.95 -9.00 3.48
CA ASN A 127 11.84 -9.85 4.68
C ASN A 127 12.87 -10.99 4.68
N THR A 128 13.22 -11.56 3.52
CA THR A 128 14.28 -12.58 3.42
C THR A 128 15.68 -11.97 3.54
N ALA A 129 15.96 -10.83 2.92
CA ALA A 129 17.26 -10.13 3.02
C ALA A 129 17.58 -9.66 4.45
N ASN A 130 16.58 -9.43 5.29
CA ASN A 130 16.77 -9.10 6.70
C ASN A 130 17.22 -10.30 7.56
N LEU A 131 16.93 -11.55 7.16
CA LEU A 131 17.23 -12.74 7.95
C LEU A 131 18.70 -13.17 7.84
N GLN A 132 19.34 -13.39 8.99
CA GLN A 132 20.77 -13.71 9.08
C GLN A 132 21.17 -14.98 8.31
N TYR A 133 20.27 -15.94 8.14
CA TYR A 133 20.53 -17.18 7.40
C TYR A 133 20.96 -16.94 5.94
N PHE A 134 20.25 -16.07 5.21
CA PHE A 134 20.59 -15.79 3.81
C PHE A 134 21.88 -14.96 3.69
N LYS A 135 22.18 -14.13 4.71
CA LYS A 135 23.45 -13.39 4.83
C LYS A 135 24.64 -14.32 5.06
N LEU A 136 24.51 -15.29 5.97
CA LEU A 136 25.54 -16.31 6.24
C LEU A 136 25.83 -17.22 5.04
N LEU A 137 24.84 -17.44 4.18
CA LEU A 137 25.00 -18.17 2.91
C LEU A 137 25.47 -17.29 1.74
N ASN A 138 25.87 -16.04 1.99
CA ASN A 138 26.28 -15.04 0.98
C ASN A 138 25.28 -14.86 -0.19
N ILE A 139 23.99 -15.11 0.06
CA ILE A 139 22.94 -15.01 -0.96
C ILE A 139 22.62 -13.54 -1.19
N THR A 140 23.13 -12.98 -2.28
CA THR A 140 22.86 -11.59 -2.66
C THR A 140 21.44 -11.49 -3.21
N ILE A 141 20.49 -11.16 -2.34
CA ILE A 141 19.08 -10.91 -2.71
C ILE A 141 18.97 -9.49 -3.30
N PRO A 142 18.62 -9.35 -4.59
CA PRO A 142 18.56 -8.04 -5.24
C PRO A 142 17.41 -7.20 -4.67
N GLN A 143 17.66 -5.90 -4.51
CA GLN A 143 16.62 -4.93 -4.15
C GLN A 143 15.80 -4.58 -5.39
N LEU A 144 14.47 -4.63 -5.29
CA LEU A 144 13.58 -4.12 -6.33
C LEU A 144 13.53 -2.58 -6.30
N PRO A 145 13.15 -1.93 -7.41
CA PRO A 145 12.77 -0.51 -7.39
C PRO A 145 11.67 -0.22 -6.37
N LYS A 146 11.60 1.01 -5.87
CA LYS A 146 10.57 1.42 -4.90
C LYS A 146 9.16 1.45 -5.51
N ASP A 147 9.08 1.83 -6.77
CA ASP A 147 7.86 2.00 -7.54
C ASP A 147 7.83 0.98 -8.70
N PRO A 148 6.66 0.41 -9.05
CA PRO A 148 6.56 -0.53 -10.17
C PRO A 148 6.85 0.16 -11.51
N PRO A 149 7.52 -0.51 -12.47
CA PRO A 149 7.77 0.05 -13.81
C PRO A 149 6.47 0.39 -14.54
N ASN A 150 6.41 1.58 -15.12
CA ASN A 150 5.27 2.05 -15.90
C ASN A 150 5.38 1.55 -17.34
N PHE A 151 4.71 0.42 -17.62
CA PHE A 151 4.71 -0.23 -18.94
C PHE A 151 4.19 0.63 -20.10
N LEU A 152 3.64 1.82 -19.84
CA LEU A 152 3.22 2.78 -20.86
C LEU A 152 4.36 3.71 -21.33
N ILE A 153 5.53 3.66 -20.70
CA ILE A 153 6.69 4.51 -21.03
C ILE A 153 7.85 3.62 -21.48
N GLU A 154 8.05 3.50 -22.80
CA GLU A 154 9.08 2.61 -23.38
C GLU A 154 10.52 2.98 -22.96
N ALA A 155 10.76 4.23 -22.55
CA ALA A 155 12.04 4.65 -21.97
C ALA A 155 12.36 3.96 -20.63
N GLU A 156 11.35 3.53 -19.86
CA GLU A 156 11.58 2.83 -18.59
C GLU A 156 12.13 1.40 -18.82
N LEU A 157 11.76 0.74 -19.91
CA LEU A 157 12.39 -0.53 -20.33
C LEU A 157 13.89 -0.36 -20.57
N GLN A 158 14.33 0.79 -21.11
CA GLN A 158 15.75 1.09 -21.32
C GLN A 158 16.49 1.36 -20.00
N SER A 159 15.76 1.72 -18.93
CA SER A 159 16.31 1.85 -17.58
C SER A 159 16.26 0.55 -16.76
N HIS A 160 15.57 -0.49 -17.23
CA HIS A 160 15.37 -1.73 -16.50
C HIS A 160 16.63 -2.62 -16.50
N VAL A 161 17.40 -2.55 -15.42
CA VAL A 161 18.51 -3.47 -15.15
C VAL A 161 17.96 -4.77 -14.56
N ALA A 162 18.28 -5.90 -15.18
CA ALA A 162 17.88 -7.22 -14.70
C ALA A 162 18.45 -7.47 -13.28
N PRO A 163 17.61 -7.75 -12.26
CA PRO A 163 18.10 -8.17 -10.96
C PRO A 163 18.81 -9.54 -11.06
N VAL A 164 19.95 -9.70 -10.38
CA VAL A 164 20.77 -10.92 -10.44
C VAL A 164 21.02 -11.45 -9.03
N VAL A 165 20.68 -12.72 -8.79
CA VAL A 165 21.11 -13.46 -7.58
C VAL A 165 22.43 -14.14 -7.87
N VAL A 166 23.52 -13.65 -7.27
CA VAL A 166 24.80 -14.33 -7.27
C VAL A 166 24.87 -15.25 -6.05
N LEU A 167 25.08 -16.55 -6.29
CA LEU A 167 25.59 -17.49 -5.28
C LEU A 167 27.10 -17.59 -5.49
N GLN A 168 27.88 -17.31 -4.45
CA GLN A 168 29.31 -17.68 -4.40
C GLN A 168 29.46 -19.04 -3.71
N PRO A 169 30.16 -20.01 -4.30
CA PRO A 169 30.35 -21.32 -3.69
C PRO A 169 31.48 -21.28 -2.64
N GLU A 170 31.06 -21.27 -1.37
CA GLU A 170 31.80 -21.60 -0.13
C GLU A 170 33.10 -20.84 0.22
N LEU A 171 33.31 -20.59 1.53
CA LEU A 171 34.54 -20.90 2.29
C LEU A 171 34.36 -20.54 3.79
N ASP A 172 34.98 -21.38 4.64
CA ASP A 172 35.51 -21.18 6.00
C ASP A 172 34.63 -20.64 7.17
N GLU A 173 34.33 -21.55 8.12
CA GLU A 173 33.85 -21.24 9.48
C GLU A 173 35.01 -20.81 10.42
N ASP A 174 35.54 -19.57 10.36
CA ASP A 174 36.64 -19.18 11.29
C ASP A 174 36.79 -17.69 11.68
N LEU A 175 35.74 -16.85 11.56
CA LEU A 175 35.79 -15.42 11.93
C LEU A 175 34.60 -14.97 12.78
N LEU A 176 34.59 -15.33 14.07
CA LEU A 176 33.51 -14.97 15.00
C LEU A 176 34.01 -14.63 16.42
N ASP A 177 34.95 -13.67 16.53
CA ASP A 177 35.28 -13.00 17.80
C ASP A 177 35.80 -11.56 17.56
N GLY A 178 35.61 -10.66 18.54
CA GLY A 178 36.23 -9.33 18.63
C GLY A 178 35.32 -8.08 18.60
N PHE A 179 35.67 -7.10 19.46
CA PHE A 179 35.18 -5.70 19.57
C PHE A 179 33.72 -5.49 20.04
N SER A 180 33.39 -4.96 21.23
CA SER A 180 34.06 -4.16 22.31
C SER A 180 34.01 -2.62 22.21
N ASP A 181 32.94 -2.04 22.78
CA ASP A 181 32.86 -0.95 23.78
C ASP A 181 33.61 0.43 23.72
N THR A 182 32.86 1.48 24.12
CA THR A 182 33.20 2.70 24.92
C THR A 182 33.88 4.00 24.37
N ALA A 183 33.06 5.06 24.23
CA ALA A 183 33.03 6.37 24.97
C ALA A 183 34.17 7.47 25.03
N SER A 184 33.79 8.72 24.65
CA SER A 184 34.02 10.06 25.32
C SER A 184 35.36 10.87 25.25
N SER A 185 35.31 12.23 25.05
CA SER A 185 36.39 13.26 25.29
C SER A 185 35.94 14.75 25.03
N THR A 186 36.65 15.81 25.53
CA THR A 186 36.30 17.28 25.39
C THR A 186 37.45 18.34 25.64
N GLY A 187 37.29 19.60 25.15
CA GLY A 187 37.99 20.88 25.57
C GLY A 187 39.23 21.37 24.74
N GLY A 188 39.72 22.65 24.70
CA GLY A 188 39.27 24.02 25.16
C GLY A 188 40.39 25.16 25.16
N ALA A 189 40.05 26.49 25.22
CA ALA A 189 40.87 27.74 25.54
C ALA A 189 41.93 28.34 24.51
N MET A 190 42.57 29.56 24.60
CA MET A 190 42.28 31.00 25.00
C MET A 190 43.48 32.00 24.68
N GLY A 191 43.40 33.38 24.75
CA GLY A 191 44.53 34.37 24.50
C GLY A 191 44.32 35.91 24.81
N VAL A 192 45.36 36.82 24.74
CA VAL A 192 45.37 38.29 25.16
C VAL A 192 46.45 39.24 24.50
N THR A 193 46.44 40.60 24.72
CA THR A 193 47.36 41.72 24.21
C THR A 193 47.58 42.90 25.26
N THR A 194 48.14 44.16 25.12
CA THR A 194 48.55 45.18 24.06
C THR A 194 49.41 46.41 24.61
N ASP A 195 49.85 47.40 23.77
CA ASP A 195 50.07 48.90 23.97
C ASP A 195 51.29 49.56 24.77
N MET A 196 51.74 50.87 24.70
CA MET A 196 51.70 52.04 23.73
C MET A 196 52.47 53.41 24.13
N LEU A 197 53.33 54.01 23.23
CA LEU A 197 53.69 55.48 22.91
C LEU A 197 54.53 56.52 23.81
N LEU A 198 55.24 57.52 23.14
CA LEU A 198 55.82 58.90 23.55
C LEU A 198 57.38 59.10 23.84
N ALA A 199 58.11 60.27 23.87
CA ALA A 199 58.14 61.65 23.23
C ALA A 199 59.38 62.60 23.63
N LEU A 200 59.58 63.82 23.01
CA LEU A 200 60.46 65.05 23.33
C LEU A 200 62.01 65.11 23.00
N GLY A 201 62.83 66.22 22.95
CA GLY A 201 62.70 67.74 22.92
C GLY A 201 64.03 68.63 23.13
N ASP A 202 64.04 69.96 22.78
CA ASP A 202 64.87 71.17 23.25
C ASP A 202 66.22 71.78 22.60
N SER A 203 66.52 73.10 22.82
CA SER A 203 67.83 73.91 22.86
C SER A 203 68.33 74.98 21.78
N ASP A 204 69.35 75.86 22.10
CA ASP A 204 69.55 77.36 21.79
C ASP A 204 70.72 77.90 20.81
N PRO A 205 71.59 78.96 21.04
CA PRO A 205 71.62 80.41 20.54
C PRO A 205 72.81 81.04 19.69
N GLN A 206 72.77 82.36 19.27
CA GLN A 206 73.67 83.54 19.71
C GLN A 206 73.95 84.79 18.74
N PRO A 207 73.94 86.11 19.19
CA PRO A 207 74.32 87.37 18.41
C PRO A 207 75.13 88.59 19.09
N PRO A 208 75.59 89.69 18.35
CA PRO A 208 76.32 90.94 18.84
C PRO A 208 75.82 92.35 18.27
N PRO A 209 76.59 93.49 18.01
CA PRO A 209 77.38 94.55 18.79
C PRO A 209 77.07 96.11 18.51
N VAL A 210 77.68 97.15 19.21
CA VAL A 210 77.46 98.67 19.02
C VAL A 210 78.56 99.72 19.49
N PRO A 211 78.73 100.97 18.89
CA PRO A 211 79.54 102.14 19.44
C PRO A 211 79.16 103.68 19.12
N PRO A 212 79.52 104.76 19.91
CA PRO A 212 79.15 106.22 19.67
C PRO A 212 80.11 107.46 20.10
N HIS A 213 79.67 108.76 19.94
CA HIS A 213 80.15 110.13 20.45
C HIS A 213 81.22 110.98 19.62
N PRO A 214 81.77 112.24 19.94
CA PRO A 214 81.57 113.34 20.98
C PRO A 214 81.79 114.92 20.64
N HIS A 215 81.33 115.89 21.50
CA HIS A 215 81.77 117.34 21.88
C HIS A 215 82.14 118.47 20.82
N PRO A 216 82.65 119.77 21.07
CA PRO A 216 83.02 120.65 22.26
C PRO A 216 82.78 122.26 22.20
N ASP A 217 83.38 123.08 23.13
CA ASP A 217 83.85 124.55 23.11
C ASP A 217 82.90 125.83 23.09
N ILE A 218 83.17 127.18 23.39
CA ILE A 218 84.27 128.10 23.94
C ILE A 218 83.78 129.55 24.46
N VAL A 219 84.64 130.56 24.87
CA VAL A 219 84.38 131.94 25.52
C VAL A 219 85.26 133.14 24.97
N ASP A 220 85.43 134.47 25.35
CA ASP A 220 85.09 135.59 26.35
C ASP A 220 85.53 137.02 25.75
N GLY A 221 85.51 138.31 26.22
CA GLY A 221 85.00 139.18 27.36
C GLY A 221 85.62 140.65 27.49
N HIS A 222 85.15 141.51 28.47
CA HIS A 222 85.80 142.69 29.20
C HIS A 222 85.92 144.23 28.75
N ASN A 223 85.99 145.16 29.77
CA ASN A 223 86.62 146.56 29.94
C ASN A 223 86.20 147.86 29.16
N GLY A 224 86.47 149.15 29.56
CA GLY A 224 86.79 149.84 30.87
C GLY A 224 87.58 151.23 30.93
N SER A 225 87.12 152.28 31.70
CA SER A 225 87.87 153.38 32.46
C SER A 225 88.18 154.85 31.97
N LEU A 226 88.78 155.68 32.88
CA LEU A 226 89.39 157.07 32.84
C LEU A 226 88.45 158.32 32.98
N SER A 227 88.77 159.57 33.45
CA SER A 227 89.91 160.32 34.12
C SER A 227 89.33 161.57 34.91
N ASP A 228 89.91 162.69 35.43
CA ASP A 228 91.24 163.38 35.54
C ASP A 228 91.26 164.50 36.67
N VAL A 229 92.36 165.27 36.97
CA VAL A 229 92.49 166.19 38.19
C VAL A 229 93.42 167.46 38.10
N MET A 230 93.00 168.64 38.67
CA MET A 230 93.84 169.83 39.12
C MET A 230 92.98 170.93 39.85
N SER A 231 93.37 172.03 40.55
CA SER A 231 94.64 172.77 40.92
C SER A 231 94.50 173.61 42.26
N GLU A 232 95.26 174.71 42.52
CA GLU A 232 95.42 175.40 43.85
C GLU A 232 94.93 176.87 44.07
N ARG A 233 94.49 177.14 45.33
CA ARG A 233 94.56 178.38 46.19
C ARG A 233 94.02 179.76 45.75
N GLU A 234 92.99 180.21 46.48
CA GLU A 234 93.08 181.39 47.38
C GLU A 234 92.17 181.18 48.62
N SER A 235 92.27 181.98 49.69
CA SER A 235 91.84 181.56 51.05
C SER A 235 90.79 182.44 51.75
N SER A 236 90.02 181.80 52.66
CA SER A 236 89.80 182.24 54.07
C SER A 236 88.36 182.43 54.58
N VAL A 237 87.30 182.49 53.73
CA VAL A 237 85.96 182.93 54.20
C VAL A 237 84.78 181.97 53.94
N VAL A 238 84.86 181.07 52.95
CA VAL A 238 83.71 180.21 52.55
C VAL A 238 83.67 178.86 53.28
N GLU A 239 84.78 178.46 53.89
CA GLU A 239 85.02 177.15 54.52
C GLU A 239 83.97 176.71 55.56
N SER A 240 83.34 177.65 56.27
CA SER A 240 82.43 177.35 57.39
C SER A 240 80.98 177.06 56.98
N LEU A 241 80.51 177.55 55.82
CA LEU A 241 79.13 177.31 55.36
C LEU A 241 79.01 176.04 54.50
N ALA A 242 80.03 175.72 53.69
CA ALA A 242 80.00 174.53 52.82
C ALA A 242 79.82 173.23 53.63
N ARG A 243 80.44 173.15 54.81
CA ARG A 243 80.46 171.95 55.65
C ARG A 243 79.08 171.49 56.12
N GLN A 244 78.13 172.40 56.34
CA GLN A 244 76.76 172.06 56.75
C GLN A 244 75.88 171.56 55.60
N LEU A 245 76.18 171.94 54.34
CA LEU A 245 75.45 171.44 53.17
C LEU A 245 75.84 170.01 52.78
N GLU A 246 77.09 169.61 53.03
CA GLU A 246 77.56 168.25 52.72
C GLU A 246 77.01 167.19 53.70
N GLU A 247 76.77 167.58 54.95
CA GLU A 247 76.24 166.68 55.99
C GLU A 247 74.76 166.33 55.75
N GLU A 248 73.91 167.32 55.41
CA GLU A 248 72.53 167.13 54.94
C GLU A 248 72.46 166.21 53.69
N ARG A 249 73.35 166.43 52.71
CA ARG A 249 73.42 165.58 51.50
C ARG A 249 73.70 164.12 51.82
N SER A 250 74.53 163.84 52.83
CA SER A 250 74.88 162.47 53.22
C SER A 250 73.66 161.66 53.71
N GLN A 251 72.77 162.29 54.49
CA GLN A 251 71.54 161.65 54.99
C GLN A 251 70.54 161.36 53.85
N LEU A 252 70.43 162.29 52.90
CA LEU A 252 69.61 162.14 51.69
C LEU A 252 70.09 160.95 50.83
N GLN A 253 71.40 160.75 50.73
CA GLN A 253 71.99 159.62 49.99
C GLN A 253 71.76 158.27 50.70
N LEU A 254 71.86 158.22 52.04
CA LEU A 254 71.58 157.00 52.81
C LEU A 254 70.11 156.57 52.72
N THR A 255 69.18 157.54 52.81
CA THR A 255 67.74 157.26 52.69
C THR A 255 67.41 156.72 51.29
N ARG A 256 68.05 157.26 50.25
CA ARG A 256 67.88 156.82 48.86
C ARG A 256 68.38 155.39 48.61
N SER A 257 69.47 154.95 49.26
CA SER A 257 69.97 153.58 49.09
C SER A 257 69.08 152.55 49.78
N GLN A 258 68.49 152.88 50.93
CA GLN A 258 67.52 152.01 51.63
C GLN A 258 66.26 151.73 50.78
N PHE A 259 65.67 152.77 50.18
CA PHE A 259 64.54 152.59 49.25
C PHE A 259 64.91 151.71 48.04
N SER A 260 66.09 151.90 47.46
CA SER A 260 66.58 151.08 46.34
C SER A 260 66.70 149.60 46.72
N HIS A 261 67.08 149.28 47.96
CA HIS A 261 67.22 147.88 48.42
C HIS A 261 65.86 147.21 48.64
N GLN A 262 64.88 147.91 49.23
CA GLN A 262 63.52 147.40 49.36
C GLN A 262 62.87 147.13 47.99
N GLN A 263 63.06 148.04 47.02
CA GLN A 263 62.55 147.87 45.67
C GLN A 263 63.13 146.63 44.97
N GLN A 264 64.41 146.31 45.22
CA GLN A 264 65.06 145.12 44.68
C GLN A 264 64.58 143.82 45.34
N GLN A 265 64.33 143.81 46.66
CA GLN A 265 63.76 142.64 47.34
C GLN A 265 62.36 142.29 46.81
N LEU A 266 61.50 143.30 46.61
CA LEU A 266 60.16 143.12 46.04
C LEU A 266 60.20 142.56 44.60
N ALA A 267 61.18 142.98 43.79
CA ALA A 267 61.34 142.44 42.44
C ALA A 267 61.68 140.94 42.45
N VAL A 268 62.51 140.47 43.39
CA VAL A 268 62.87 139.05 43.51
C VAL A 268 61.68 138.20 43.94
N THR A 269 60.90 138.63 44.95
CA THR A 269 59.75 137.83 45.43
C THR A 269 58.63 137.72 44.40
N ILE A 270 58.42 138.75 43.56
CA ILE A 270 57.47 138.69 42.43
C ILE A 270 57.90 137.62 41.42
N ASN A 271 59.17 137.59 41.00
CA ASN A 271 59.69 136.58 40.07
C ASN A 271 59.57 135.16 40.66
N GLN A 272 59.86 134.98 41.94
CA GLN A 272 59.76 133.69 42.63
C GLN A 272 58.32 133.14 42.61
N LEU A 273 57.32 134.00 42.83
CA LEU A 273 55.90 133.62 42.77
C LEU A 273 55.44 133.32 41.34
N GLN A 274 55.91 134.07 40.34
CA GLN A 274 55.59 133.83 38.93
C GLN A 274 56.10 132.46 38.45
N ALA A 275 57.29 132.04 38.88
CA ALA A 275 57.83 130.71 38.57
C ALA A 275 56.96 129.58 39.16
N ASN A 276 56.53 129.71 40.42
CA ASN A 276 55.70 128.70 41.08
C ASN A 276 54.32 128.52 40.43
N VAL A 277 53.72 129.59 39.91
CA VAL A 277 52.44 129.51 39.17
C VAL A 277 52.61 128.70 37.88
N ALA A 278 53.64 129.00 37.09
CA ALA A 278 53.90 128.32 35.82
C ALA A 278 54.16 126.81 36.00
N GLN A 279 54.81 126.39 37.10
CA GLN A 279 54.99 124.97 37.39
C GLN A 279 53.65 124.26 37.69
N LEU A 280 52.80 124.85 38.54
CA LEU A 280 51.48 124.28 38.89
C LEU A 280 50.55 124.18 37.68
N GLU A 281 50.61 125.13 36.74
CA GLU A 281 49.85 125.08 35.48
C GLU A 281 50.31 123.91 34.59
N SER A 282 51.62 123.60 34.57
CA SER A 282 52.18 122.46 33.83
C SER A 282 51.76 121.11 34.42
N GLU A 283 51.78 120.97 35.75
CA GLU A 283 51.37 119.74 36.44
C GLU A 283 49.86 119.47 36.28
N MET A 284 49.03 120.51 36.30
CA MET A 284 47.59 120.43 36.02
C MET A 284 47.23 120.03 34.58
N LEU A 285 48.16 120.20 33.62
CA LEU A 285 47.97 119.80 32.22
C LEU A 285 48.33 118.33 31.99
N SER A 286 49.39 117.82 32.61
CA SER A 286 49.79 116.41 32.46
C SER A 286 48.78 115.44 33.09
N GLU A 287 48.25 115.77 34.28
CA GLU A 287 47.17 115.00 34.94
C GLU A 287 45.90 114.91 34.07
N ARG A 288 45.50 116.01 33.40
CA ARG A 288 44.35 115.99 32.48
C ARG A 288 44.58 115.02 31.32
N ALA A 289 45.74 115.09 30.66
CA ALA A 289 46.07 114.22 29.53
C ALA A 289 46.13 112.74 29.92
N ALA A 290 46.66 112.43 31.11
CA ALA A 290 46.69 111.07 31.65
C ALA A 290 45.26 110.53 31.89
N LYS A 291 44.39 111.33 32.51
CA LYS A 291 42.99 110.96 32.77
C LYS A 291 42.18 110.72 31.49
N GLU A 292 42.36 111.55 30.47
CA GLU A 292 41.67 111.42 29.18
C GLU A 292 42.08 110.14 28.44
N SER A 293 43.39 109.83 28.42
CA SER A 293 43.93 108.60 27.83
C SER A 293 43.35 107.31 28.45
N ILE A 294 43.22 107.27 29.78
CA ILE A 294 42.65 106.11 30.50
C ILE A 294 41.16 105.93 30.15
N MET A 295 40.41 107.02 30.01
CA MET A 295 38.97 106.95 29.69
C MET A 295 38.72 106.29 28.33
N VAL A 296 39.50 106.68 27.30
CA VAL A 296 39.40 106.11 25.94
C VAL A 296 39.75 104.61 25.93
N GLN A 297 40.72 104.17 26.72
CA GLN A 297 41.08 102.75 26.82
C GLN A 297 39.97 101.90 27.46
N VAL A 298 39.30 102.42 28.49
CA VAL A 298 38.17 101.73 29.14
C VAL A 298 36.97 101.61 28.20
N GLU A 299 36.65 102.67 27.46
CA GLU A 299 35.53 102.68 26.50
C GLU A 299 35.79 101.73 25.33
N ALA A 300 37.01 101.70 24.79
CA ALA A 300 37.41 100.74 23.76
C ALA A 300 37.35 99.27 24.25
N ALA A 301 37.76 99.00 25.49
CA ALA A 301 37.68 97.67 26.08
C ALA A 301 36.22 97.21 26.30
N ALA A 302 35.34 98.12 26.73
CA ALA A 302 33.91 97.84 26.89
C ALA A 302 33.23 97.52 25.54
N ALA A 303 33.49 98.34 24.51
CA ALA A 303 32.98 98.12 23.16
C ALA A 303 33.44 96.77 22.58
N GLY A 304 34.69 96.37 22.83
CA GLY A 304 35.22 95.06 22.44
C GLY A 304 34.49 93.89 23.10
N ALA A 305 34.19 93.99 24.40
CA ALA A 305 33.45 92.95 25.13
C ALA A 305 31.99 92.80 24.64
N GLU A 306 31.32 93.90 24.32
CA GLU A 306 29.98 93.87 23.71
C GLU A 306 29.99 93.27 22.30
N ALA A 307 31.00 93.57 21.47
CA ALA A 307 31.12 92.99 20.15
C ALA A 307 31.31 91.45 20.20
N VAL A 308 32.20 90.97 21.07
CA VAL A 308 32.46 89.52 21.25
C VAL A 308 31.22 88.77 21.76
N THR A 309 30.50 89.34 22.73
CA THR A 309 29.28 88.69 23.27
C THR A 309 28.13 88.63 22.25
N ARG A 310 27.93 89.69 21.45
CA ARG A 310 26.94 89.69 20.35
C ARG A 310 27.31 88.68 19.25
N LEU A 311 28.58 88.59 18.85
CA LEU A 311 29.05 87.59 17.88
C LEU A 311 28.83 86.16 18.38
N SER A 312 29.12 85.88 19.66
CA SER A 312 28.90 84.55 20.26
C SER A 312 27.42 84.16 20.32
N GLN A 313 26.52 85.12 20.60
CA GLN A 313 25.08 84.89 20.56
C GLN A 313 24.60 84.57 19.14
N GLU A 314 25.06 85.29 18.13
CA GLU A 314 24.61 85.08 16.75
C GLU A 314 25.22 83.81 16.12
N GLU A 315 26.44 83.42 16.48
CA GLU A 315 26.98 82.11 16.12
C GLU A 315 26.16 80.96 16.76
N ASN A 316 25.72 81.12 18.01
CA ASN A 316 24.85 80.14 18.65
C ASN A 316 23.47 80.07 17.97
N ASN A 317 22.90 81.21 17.56
CA ASN A 317 21.68 81.27 16.76
C ASN A 317 21.85 80.53 15.41
N ARG A 318 22.95 80.79 14.69
CA ARG A 318 23.31 80.10 13.44
C ARG A 318 23.40 78.58 13.65
N ARG A 319 24.14 78.14 14.68
CA ARG A 319 24.29 76.72 15.03
C ARG A 319 22.93 76.05 15.33
N LEU A 320 22.07 76.70 16.11
CA LEU A 320 20.73 76.20 16.40
C LEU A 320 19.83 76.16 15.16
N ALA A 321 20.03 77.05 14.18
CA ALA A 321 19.34 77.00 12.88
C ALA A 321 19.87 75.85 12.00
N GLU A 322 21.18 75.64 11.94
CA GLU A 322 21.81 74.53 11.21
C GLU A 322 21.41 73.16 11.79
N GLU A 323 21.36 73.02 13.12
CA GLU A 323 20.86 71.80 13.76
C GLU A 323 19.39 71.53 13.43
N LYS A 324 18.53 72.56 13.42
CA LYS A 324 17.12 72.44 13.02
C LYS A 324 17.01 72.04 11.54
N PHE A 325 17.81 72.63 10.66
CA PHE A 325 17.83 72.29 9.24
C PHE A 325 18.32 70.86 9.00
N SER A 326 19.36 70.39 9.71
CA SER A 326 19.85 69.01 9.63
C SER A 326 18.81 68.01 10.10
N LYS A 327 18.18 68.25 11.26
CA LYS A 327 17.10 67.40 11.81
C LYS A 327 15.90 67.35 10.84
N MET A 328 15.55 68.48 10.23
CA MET A 328 14.49 68.55 9.21
C MET A 328 14.86 67.78 7.92
N LYS A 329 16.11 67.91 7.45
CA LYS A 329 16.65 67.17 6.30
C LYS A 329 16.62 65.66 6.53
N GLU A 330 16.99 65.21 7.72
CA GLU A 330 16.88 63.79 8.11
C GLU A 330 15.43 63.29 8.08
N VAL A 331 14.47 64.06 8.60
CA VAL A 331 13.05 63.68 8.57
C VAL A 331 12.53 63.59 7.13
N TYR A 332 12.86 64.56 6.27
CA TYR A 332 12.51 64.47 4.84
C TYR A 332 13.18 63.30 4.11
N GLN A 333 14.42 62.96 4.47
CA GLN A 333 15.11 61.80 3.90
C GLN A 333 14.45 60.49 4.35
N LYS A 334 14.19 60.32 5.65
CA LYS A 334 13.48 59.17 6.23
C LYS A 334 12.11 58.98 5.58
N LEU A 335 11.31 60.05 5.49
CA LEU A 335 9.98 60.02 4.86
C LEU A 335 10.05 59.70 3.35
N ARG A 336 11.07 60.18 2.64
CA ARG A 336 11.32 59.80 1.22
C ARG A 336 11.66 58.32 1.10
N ASP A 337 12.55 57.81 1.94
CA ASP A 337 13.02 56.42 1.87
C ASP A 337 11.91 55.44 2.30
N GLU A 338 11.11 55.80 3.30
CA GLU A 338 9.86 55.12 3.66
C GLU A 338 8.86 55.12 2.49
N HIS A 339 8.62 56.26 1.84
CA HIS A 339 7.71 56.35 0.69
C HIS A 339 8.18 55.48 -0.49
N VAL A 340 9.48 55.50 -0.82
CA VAL A 340 10.08 54.64 -1.85
C VAL A 340 10.01 53.16 -1.45
N SER A 341 10.20 52.83 -0.18
CA SER A 341 10.03 51.48 0.34
C SER A 341 8.58 50.99 0.22
N LEU A 342 7.62 51.83 0.61
CA LEU A 342 6.18 51.55 0.50
C LEU A 342 5.72 51.39 -0.96
N ILE A 343 6.26 52.16 -1.91
CA ILE A 343 5.99 51.96 -3.34
C ILE A 343 6.47 50.58 -3.82
N ARG A 344 7.69 50.18 -3.44
CA ARG A 344 8.23 48.85 -3.78
C ARG A 344 7.42 47.72 -3.12
N ALA A 345 7.08 47.87 -1.85
CA ALA A 345 6.25 46.91 -1.11
C ALA A 345 4.86 46.79 -1.73
N LYS A 346 4.23 47.91 -2.13
CA LYS A 346 2.94 47.88 -2.84
C LYS A 346 3.06 47.15 -4.18
N ALA A 347 4.07 47.47 -5.00
CA ALA A 347 4.27 46.81 -6.29
C ALA A 347 4.50 45.29 -6.15
N GLU A 348 5.21 44.86 -5.11
CA GLU A 348 5.43 43.44 -4.81
C GLU A 348 4.15 42.75 -4.29
N VAL A 349 3.34 43.43 -3.47
CA VAL A 349 2.01 42.95 -3.05
C VAL A 349 1.07 42.85 -4.25
N ASP A 350 1.00 43.87 -5.11
CA ASP A 350 0.18 43.87 -6.34
C ASP A 350 0.58 42.67 -7.22
N ARG A 351 1.88 42.46 -7.46
CA ARG A 351 2.43 41.31 -8.21
C ARG A 351 2.08 39.95 -7.58
N CYS A 352 2.13 39.85 -6.25
CA CYS A 352 1.74 38.63 -5.54
C CYS A 352 0.23 38.38 -5.59
N CYS A 353 -0.59 39.43 -5.54
CA CYS A 353 -2.04 39.34 -5.73
C CYS A 353 -2.40 38.92 -7.16
N GLU A 354 -1.72 39.42 -8.19
CA GLU A 354 -1.91 39.00 -9.59
C GLU A 354 -1.53 37.53 -9.81
N ALA A 355 -0.36 37.10 -9.30
CA ALA A 355 0.06 35.70 -9.34
C ALA A 355 -0.90 34.78 -8.58
N GLY A 356 -1.37 35.20 -7.40
CA GLY A 356 -2.38 34.49 -6.62
C GLY A 356 -3.73 34.39 -7.33
N ARG A 357 -4.17 35.46 -8.01
CA ARG A 357 -5.39 35.49 -8.82
C ARG A 357 -5.32 34.49 -9.97
N HIS A 358 -4.23 34.49 -10.73
CA HIS A 358 -4.04 33.54 -11.82
C HIS A 358 -3.92 32.08 -11.35
N SER A 359 -3.26 31.84 -10.21
CA SER A 359 -3.24 30.52 -9.56
C SER A 359 -4.65 30.07 -9.18
N ARG A 360 -5.48 30.96 -8.61
CA ARG A 360 -6.87 30.65 -8.26
C ARG A 360 -7.75 30.40 -9.49
N GLU A 361 -7.60 31.20 -10.55
CA GLU A 361 -8.30 31.02 -11.83
C GLU A 361 -7.96 29.66 -12.48
N ALA A 362 -6.69 29.27 -12.45
CA ALA A 362 -6.24 27.96 -12.92
C ALA A 362 -6.79 26.80 -12.06
N ALA A 363 -6.81 26.96 -10.73
CA ALA A 363 -7.37 25.97 -9.81
C ALA A 363 -8.89 25.80 -10.00
N GLU A 364 -9.64 26.90 -10.12
CA GLU A 364 -11.09 26.85 -10.42
C GLU A 364 -11.37 26.21 -11.79
N ALA A 365 -10.54 26.48 -12.80
CA ALA A 365 -10.67 25.86 -14.12
C ALA A 365 -10.33 24.35 -14.10
N ALA A 366 -9.38 23.93 -13.27
CA ALA A 366 -9.06 22.52 -13.04
C ALA A 366 -10.19 21.81 -12.28
N GLN A 367 -10.76 22.44 -11.24
CA GLN A 367 -11.89 21.92 -10.49
C GLN A 367 -13.10 21.68 -11.41
N ARG A 368 -13.51 22.66 -12.22
CA ARG A 368 -14.64 22.53 -13.16
C ARG A 368 -14.44 21.40 -14.18
N ARG A 369 -13.19 21.14 -14.60
CA ARG A 369 -12.84 20.00 -15.48
C ARG A 369 -12.97 18.66 -14.76
N LEU A 370 -12.58 18.58 -13.49
CA LEU A 370 -12.74 17.38 -12.67
C LEU A 370 -14.24 17.11 -12.40
N GLU A 371 -15.03 18.15 -12.09
CA GLU A 371 -16.48 18.05 -11.89
C GLU A 371 -17.19 17.54 -13.15
N SER A 372 -16.88 18.07 -14.34
CA SER A 372 -17.40 17.55 -15.62
C SER A 372 -17.06 16.07 -15.80
N ARG A 373 -15.78 15.71 -15.60
CA ARG A 373 -15.30 14.34 -15.78
C ARG A 373 -15.87 13.36 -14.75
N MET A 374 -16.19 13.80 -13.53
CA MET A 374 -16.93 12.99 -12.56
C MET A 374 -18.37 12.76 -13.03
N ALA A 375 -19.08 13.79 -13.49
CA ALA A 375 -20.45 13.63 -14.01
C ALA A 375 -20.49 12.72 -15.26
N GLU A 376 -19.50 12.80 -16.14
CA GLU A 376 -19.32 11.90 -17.28
C GLU A 376 -19.10 10.44 -16.82
N LEU A 377 -18.22 10.22 -15.82
CA LEU A 377 -17.98 8.90 -15.23
C LEU A 377 -19.22 8.34 -14.53
N GLU A 378 -19.95 9.15 -13.77
CA GLU A 378 -21.20 8.75 -13.11
C GLU A 378 -22.28 8.36 -14.13
N ALA A 379 -22.39 9.09 -15.24
CA ALA A 379 -23.31 8.75 -16.33
C ALA A 379 -22.94 7.41 -17.00
N VAL A 380 -21.65 7.15 -17.23
CA VAL A 380 -21.16 5.87 -17.78
C VAL A 380 -21.38 4.70 -16.79
N VAL A 381 -21.15 4.92 -15.49
CA VAL A 381 -21.41 3.93 -14.44
C VAL A 381 -22.92 3.64 -14.31
N ALA A 382 -23.77 4.66 -14.44
CA ALA A 382 -25.22 4.48 -14.45
C ALA A 382 -25.69 3.68 -15.69
N ALA A 383 -25.18 4.00 -16.89
CA ALA A 383 -25.53 3.32 -18.13
C ALA A 383 -25.08 1.85 -18.14
N THR A 384 -23.83 1.58 -17.76
CA THR A 384 -23.28 0.21 -17.67
C THR A 384 -24.02 -0.63 -16.63
N ARG A 385 -24.34 -0.05 -15.45
CA ARG A 385 -25.17 -0.72 -14.43
C ARG A 385 -26.61 -0.97 -14.92
N GLY A 386 -27.16 -0.08 -15.75
CA GLY A 386 -28.43 -0.28 -16.43
C GLY A 386 -28.41 -1.49 -17.37
N SER A 387 -27.42 -1.55 -18.25
CA SER A 387 -27.23 -2.67 -19.19
C SER A 387 -27.03 -4.01 -18.45
N ALA A 388 -26.15 -4.04 -17.44
CA ALA A 388 -25.88 -5.25 -16.65
C ALA A 388 -27.12 -5.73 -15.87
N ASN A 389 -27.98 -4.82 -15.38
CA ASN A 389 -29.25 -5.19 -14.78
C ASN A 389 -30.25 -5.75 -15.81
N GLN A 390 -30.28 -5.21 -17.03
CA GLN A 390 -31.15 -5.70 -18.10
C GLN A 390 -30.74 -7.10 -18.57
N GLU A 391 -29.44 -7.35 -18.74
CA GLU A 391 -28.87 -8.66 -19.04
C GLU A 391 -29.09 -9.67 -17.90
N LYS A 392 -28.86 -9.27 -16.65
CA LYS A 392 -29.19 -10.09 -15.48
C LYS A 392 -30.67 -10.50 -15.47
N ASN A 393 -31.57 -9.58 -15.78
CA ASN A 393 -33.00 -9.87 -15.81
C ASN A 393 -33.39 -10.81 -16.97
N SER A 394 -32.78 -10.69 -18.14
CA SER A 394 -33.05 -11.62 -19.25
C SER A 394 -32.49 -13.02 -18.98
N LEU A 395 -31.35 -13.13 -18.31
CA LEU A 395 -30.79 -14.40 -17.85
C LEU A 395 -31.64 -15.05 -16.74
N LEU A 396 -32.17 -14.27 -15.79
CA LEU A 396 -33.09 -14.78 -14.77
C LEU A 396 -34.38 -15.36 -15.37
N ILE A 397 -34.93 -14.73 -16.42
CA ILE A 397 -36.09 -15.26 -17.14
C ILE A 397 -35.75 -16.58 -17.86
N GLN A 398 -34.60 -16.64 -18.55
CA GLN A 398 -34.15 -17.88 -19.21
C GLN A 398 -33.90 -19.03 -18.22
N VAL A 399 -33.34 -18.73 -17.04
CA VAL A 399 -33.14 -19.75 -15.98
C VAL A 399 -34.48 -20.27 -15.47
N ALA A 400 -35.48 -19.41 -15.28
CA ALA A 400 -36.83 -19.84 -14.86
C ALA A 400 -37.51 -20.71 -15.93
N GLU A 401 -37.46 -20.32 -17.21
CA GLU A 401 -38.02 -21.13 -18.31
C GLU A 401 -37.34 -22.50 -18.42
N LEU A 402 -36.00 -22.55 -18.29
CA LEU A 402 -35.25 -23.80 -18.31
C LEU A 402 -35.53 -24.69 -17.09
N GLN A 403 -35.83 -24.11 -15.93
CA GLN A 403 -36.25 -24.85 -14.73
C GLN A 403 -37.65 -25.46 -14.93
N GLU A 404 -38.64 -24.68 -15.39
CA GLU A 404 -39.99 -25.18 -15.69
C GLU A 404 -39.97 -26.30 -16.74
N ARG A 405 -39.16 -26.13 -17.80
CA ARG A 405 -38.98 -27.16 -18.85
C ARG A 405 -38.28 -28.41 -18.33
N LEU A 406 -37.34 -28.29 -17.38
CA LEU A 406 -36.67 -29.44 -16.76
C LEU A 406 -37.63 -30.24 -15.87
N ASP A 407 -38.47 -29.56 -15.08
CA ASP A 407 -39.42 -30.23 -14.19
C ASP A 407 -40.60 -30.83 -14.96
N ALA A 408 -41.05 -30.20 -16.05
CA ALA A 408 -42.00 -30.81 -17.00
C ALA A 408 -41.42 -32.08 -17.65
N ALA A 409 -40.14 -32.06 -18.06
CA ALA A 409 -39.47 -33.22 -18.65
C ALA A 409 -39.28 -34.37 -17.63
N ARG A 410 -39.01 -34.05 -16.35
CA ARG A 410 -38.98 -35.04 -15.25
C ARG A 410 -40.34 -35.69 -15.04
N ALA A 411 -41.41 -34.90 -14.90
CA ALA A 411 -42.75 -35.42 -14.68
C ALA A 411 -43.24 -36.34 -15.82
N GLU A 412 -42.91 -36.02 -17.07
CA GLU A 412 -43.23 -36.88 -18.21
C GLU A 412 -42.36 -38.16 -18.25
N ALA A 413 -41.08 -38.09 -17.86
CA ALA A 413 -40.23 -39.27 -17.73
C ALA A 413 -40.68 -40.22 -16.61
N ASP A 414 -41.07 -39.71 -15.45
CA ASP A 414 -41.63 -40.51 -14.35
C ASP A 414 -42.95 -41.19 -14.76
N LYS A 415 -43.81 -40.46 -15.49
CA LYS A 415 -45.06 -40.99 -16.06
C LYS A 415 -44.79 -42.11 -17.09
N GLN A 416 -43.78 -41.97 -17.94
CA GLN A 416 -43.38 -43.02 -18.89
C GLN A 416 -42.76 -44.23 -18.18
N ALA A 417 -41.96 -44.03 -17.13
CA ALA A 417 -41.41 -45.11 -16.31
C ALA A 417 -42.50 -45.90 -15.56
N LEU A 418 -43.55 -45.23 -15.08
CA LEU A 418 -44.72 -45.87 -14.48
C LEU A 418 -45.47 -46.71 -15.53
N ALA A 419 -45.80 -46.12 -16.69
CA ALA A 419 -46.50 -46.80 -17.77
C ALA A 419 -45.76 -48.06 -18.26
N ALA A 420 -44.45 -47.97 -18.51
CA ALA A 420 -43.63 -49.11 -18.92
C ALA A 420 -43.55 -50.21 -17.84
N ARG A 421 -43.57 -49.85 -16.55
CA ARG A 421 -43.62 -50.81 -15.44
C ARG A 421 -44.98 -51.53 -15.34
N GLU A 422 -46.07 -50.82 -15.62
CA GLU A 422 -47.42 -51.41 -15.65
C GLU A 422 -47.62 -52.32 -16.87
N GLU A 423 -47.16 -51.90 -18.05
CA GLU A 423 -47.12 -52.72 -19.27
C GLU A 423 -46.30 -54.00 -19.06
N SER A 424 -45.10 -53.90 -18.48
CA SER A 424 -44.26 -55.07 -18.18
C SER A 424 -44.95 -56.03 -17.19
N LYS A 425 -45.66 -55.52 -16.18
CA LYS A 425 -46.44 -56.34 -15.24
C LYS A 425 -47.61 -57.06 -15.94
N LEU A 426 -48.32 -56.36 -16.83
CA LEU A 426 -49.39 -56.94 -17.65
C LEU A 426 -48.86 -58.02 -18.58
N GLN A 427 -47.69 -57.81 -19.20
CA GLN A 427 -47.04 -58.79 -20.06
C GLN A 427 -46.65 -60.07 -19.29
N VAL A 428 -46.03 -59.93 -18.11
CA VAL A 428 -45.69 -61.05 -17.21
C VAL A 428 -46.93 -61.87 -16.83
N LEU A 429 -48.01 -61.20 -16.41
CA LEU A 429 -49.27 -61.87 -16.07
C LEU A 429 -49.92 -62.53 -17.29
N GLY A 430 -49.82 -61.92 -18.47
CA GLY A 430 -50.25 -62.49 -19.74
C GLY A 430 -49.53 -63.81 -20.07
N CYS A 431 -48.22 -63.88 -19.89
CA CYS A 431 -47.44 -65.10 -20.11
C CYS A 431 -47.82 -66.25 -19.16
N VAL A 432 -48.04 -65.96 -17.87
CA VAL A 432 -48.49 -66.98 -16.90
C VAL A 432 -49.93 -67.42 -17.19
N SER A 433 -50.80 -66.49 -17.60
CA SER A 433 -52.18 -66.79 -17.99
C SER A 433 -52.25 -67.68 -19.24
N ALA A 434 -51.43 -67.40 -20.25
CA ALA A 434 -51.31 -68.24 -21.44
C ALA A 434 -50.76 -69.64 -21.10
N SER A 435 -49.70 -69.73 -20.29
CA SER A 435 -49.12 -71.04 -19.93
C SER A 435 -50.08 -71.89 -19.08
N THR A 436 -50.81 -71.29 -18.13
CA THR A 436 -51.81 -72.02 -17.32
C THR A 436 -53.00 -72.50 -18.14
N LEU A 437 -53.42 -71.75 -19.17
CA LEU A 437 -54.40 -72.20 -20.16
C LEU A 437 -53.89 -73.41 -20.94
N CYS A 438 -52.71 -73.34 -21.56
CA CYS A 438 -52.16 -74.48 -22.31
C CYS A 438 -51.95 -75.73 -21.45
N CYS A 439 -51.56 -75.57 -20.18
CA CYS A 439 -51.47 -76.69 -19.23
C CYS A 439 -52.84 -77.34 -18.96
N SER A 440 -53.90 -76.53 -18.89
CA SER A 440 -55.28 -77.00 -18.70
C SER A 440 -55.80 -77.74 -19.94
N GLU A 441 -55.53 -77.22 -21.13
CA GLU A 441 -55.84 -77.89 -22.41
C GLU A 441 -55.13 -79.24 -22.56
N VAL A 442 -53.87 -79.35 -22.14
CA VAL A 442 -53.10 -80.61 -22.14
C VAL A 442 -53.75 -81.66 -21.24
N LEU A 443 -54.13 -81.30 -20.01
CA LEU A 443 -54.81 -82.20 -19.08
C LEU A 443 -56.20 -82.62 -19.58
N GLN A 444 -56.97 -81.67 -20.14
CA GLN A 444 -58.29 -81.96 -20.68
C GLN A 444 -58.22 -82.87 -21.92
N HIS A 445 -57.25 -82.67 -22.82
CA HIS A 445 -57.00 -83.57 -23.94
C HIS A 445 -56.52 -84.96 -23.50
N ALA A 446 -55.73 -85.07 -22.43
CA ALA A 446 -55.32 -86.36 -21.87
C ALA A 446 -56.52 -87.14 -21.33
N MET A 447 -57.38 -86.51 -20.53
CA MET A 447 -58.61 -87.13 -20.01
C MET A 447 -59.56 -87.56 -21.13
N LEU A 448 -59.81 -86.69 -22.12
CA LEU A 448 -60.70 -87.01 -23.25
C LEU A 448 -60.15 -88.15 -24.12
N ARG A 449 -58.83 -88.31 -24.22
CA ARG A 449 -58.21 -89.46 -24.87
C ARG A 449 -58.30 -90.72 -24.02
N ALA A 450 -58.07 -90.63 -22.71
CA ALA A 450 -58.18 -91.74 -21.78
C ALA A 450 -59.57 -92.40 -21.82
N GLN A 451 -60.62 -91.57 -21.87
CA GLN A 451 -62.03 -91.98 -21.99
C GLN A 451 -62.45 -92.45 -23.42
N SER A 452 -61.53 -92.50 -24.40
CA SER A 452 -61.87 -92.84 -25.79
C SER A 452 -61.86 -94.35 -26.05
N GLN A 453 -62.75 -94.82 -26.92
CA GLN A 453 -62.85 -96.26 -27.27
C GLN A 453 -61.53 -96.83 -27.85
N GLN A 454 -60.72 -96.02 -28.52
CA GLN A 454 -59.40 -96.43 -29.03
C GLN A 454 -58.35 -96.59 -27.92
N HIS A 455 -58.54 -95.91 -26.78
CA HIS A 455 -57.66 -96.04 -25.62
C HIS A 455 -57.99 -97.28 -24.77
N ALA A 456 -59.22 -97.80 -24.86
CA ALA A 456 -59.61 -99.08 -24.24
C ALA A 456 -58.86 -100.30 -24.80
N GLU A 457 -58.19 -100.17 -25.96
CA GLU A 457 -57.30 -101.19 -26.53
C GLU A 457 -55.84 -101.08 -26.02
N ILE A 458 -55.55 -100.08 -25.18
CA ILE A 458 -54.21 -99.80 -24.65
C ILE A 458 -54.11 -100.29 -23.21
N ASN A 459 -53.10 -101.13 -22.95
CA ASN A 459 -52.76 -101.66 -21.63
C ASN A 459 -51.43 -101.06 -21.15
N SER A 460 -51.33 -100.76 -19.85
CA SER A 460 -50.09 -100.31 -19.20
C SER A 460 -49.80 -101.19 -17.98
N THR A 461 -48.52 -101.46 -17.69
CA THR A 461 -48.16 -102.14 -16.45
C THR A 461 -48.29 -101.18 -15.26
N PRO A 462 -48.87 -101.58 -14.12
CA PRO A 462 -48.99 -100.74 -12.94
C PRO A 462 -47.66 -100.13 -12.48
N GLU A 463 -46.56 -100.90 -12.54
CA GLU A 463 -45.22 -100.49 -12.12
C GLU A 463 -44.68 -99.32 -12.95
N PHE A 464 -45.03 -99.25 -14.24
CA PHE A 464 -44.63 -98.13 -15.11
C PHE A 464 -45.42 -96.86 -14.78
N THR A 465 -46.71 -97.00 -14.45
CA THR A 465 -47.57 -95.88 -14.03
C THR A 465 -47.10 -95.26 -12.71
N LEU A 466 -46.64 -96.09 -11.76
CA LEU A 466 -46.16 -95.64 -10.44
C LEU A 466 -44.90 -94.77 -10.49
N LEU A 467 -44.10 -94.83 -11.57
CA LEU A 467 -42.92 -93.96 -11.73
C LEU A 467 -43.29 -92.47 -11.65
N TYR A 468 -44.46 -92.10 -12.17
CA TYR A 468 -44.94 -90.71 -12.20
C TYR A 468 -45.35 -90.16 -10.82
N GLU A 469 -45.57 -91.00 -9.80
CA GLU A 469 -45.99 -90.55 -8.46
C GLU A 469 -44.98 -89.54 -7.88
N ASN A 470 -43.71 -89.91 -7.86
CA ASN A 470 -42.63 -89.09 -7.34
C ASN A 470 -42.43 -87.83 -8.18
N ASP A 471 -42.53 -87.91 -9.50
CA ASP A 471 -42.36 -86.77 -10.39
C ASP A 471 -43.49 -85.74 -10.24
N ILE A 472 -44.73 -86.19 -10.11
CA ILE A 472 -45.88 -85.30 -9.86
C ILE A 472 -45.76 -84.68 -8.46
N MET A 473 -45.49 -85.47 -7.42
CA MET A 473 -45.36 -84.97 -6.04
C MET A 473 -44.22 -83.97 -5.88
N ASN A 474 -43.07 -84.22 -6.51
CA ASN A 474 -41.96 -83.26 -6.56
C ASN A 474 -42.38 -81.97 -7.28
N SER A 475 -43.03 -82.06 -8.45
CA SER A 475 -43.50 -80.89 -9.22
C SER A 475 -44.49 -80.05 -8.42
N VAL A 476 -45.48 -80.69 -7.79
CA VAL A 476 -46.50 -80.08 -6.92
C VAL A 476 -45.86 -79.36 -5.73
N SER A 477 -44.85 -79.96 -5.09
CA SER A 477 -44.14 -79.33 -3.96
C SER A 477 -43.35 -78.07 -4.39
N LYS A 478 -42.70 -78.09 -5.56
CA LYS A 478 -42.01 -76.91 -6.10
C LYS A 478 -42.99 -75.84 -6.53
N LEU A 479 -44.12 -76.19 -7.14
CA LEU A 479 -45.16 -75.23 -7.55
C LEU A 479 -45.66 -74.39 -6.36
N ARG A 480 -45.86 -74.99 -5.18
CA ARG A 480 -46.13 -74.27 -3.92
C ARG A 480 -45.07 -73.18 -3.64
N THR A 481 -43.79 -73.51 -3.76
CA THR A 481 -42.69 -72.54 -3.54
C THR A 481 -42.60 -71.47 -4.63
N LEU A 482 -42.89 -71.81 -5.89
CA LEU A 482 -42.81 -70.87 -7.03
C LEU A 482 -44.02 -69.93 -7.08
N CYS A 483 -45.23 -70.40 -6.75
CA CYS A 483 -46.44 -69.56 -6.68
C CYS A 483 -46.36 -68.54 -5.54
N SER A 484 -45.88 -68.96 -4.37
CA SER A 484 -45.65 -68.06 -3.24
C SER A 484 -44.51 -67.05 -3.51
N GLN A 485 -43.46 -67.42 -4.24
CA GLN A 485 -42.46 -66.46 -4.71
C GLN A 485 -43.01 -65.48 -5.75
N TYR A 486 -43.78 -65.96 -6.74
CA TYR A 486 -44.38 -65.13 -7.80
C TYR A 486 -45.36 -64.08 -7.26
N SER A 487 -46.17 -64.46 -6.27
CA SER A 487 -47.13 -63.58 -5.60
C SER A 487 -46.48 -62.45 -4.78
N ASN A 488 -45.30 -62.71 -4.20
CA ASN A 488 -44.56 -61.72 -3.40
C ASN A 488 -43.58 -60.88 -4.25
N CYS A 489 -42.92 -61.51 -5.22
CA CYS A 489 -41.85 -60.93 -6.05
C CYS A 489 -41.94 -61.44 -7.49
N SER A 490 -42.72 -60.76 -8.33
CA SER A 490 -42.91 -61.08 -9.76
C SER A 490 -41.66 -60.76 -10.62
N SER A 491 -40.55 -61.44 -10.34
CA SER A 491 -39.32 -61.35 -11.14
C SER A 491 -39.40 -62.22 -12.40
N SER A 492 -38.70 -61.81 -13.47
CA SER A 492 -38.65 -62.57 -14.72
C SER A 492 -38.13 -64.01 -14.53
N SER A 493 -37.13 -64.19 -13.66
CA SER A 493 -36.57 -65.52 -13.33
C SER A 493 -37.59 -66.44 -12.65
N VAL A 494 -38.26 -65.96 -11.59
CA VAL A 494 -39.32 -66.73 -10.91
C VAL A 494 -40.49 -67.03 -11.86
N THR A 495 -40.85 -66.08 -12.73
CA THR A 495 -41.90 -66.26 -13.74
C THR A 495 -41.54 -67.38 -14.73
N ALA A 496 -40.31 -67.39 -15.25
CA ALA A 496 -39.85 -68.41 -16.17
C ALA A 496 -39.74 -69.80 -15.51
N ALA A 497 -39.29 -69.86 -14.25
CA ALA A 497 -39.27 -71.09 -13.47
C ALA A 497 -40.69 -71.64 -13.20
N LEU A 498 -41.62 -70.77 -12.80
CA LEU A 498 -43.04 -71.13 -12.60
C LEU A 498 -43.67 -71.66 -13.89
N ILE A 499 -43.48 -70.98 -15.03
CA ILE A 499 -43.97 -71.42 -16.35
C ILE A 499 -43.42 -72.81 -16.71
N SER A 500 -42.13 -73.06 -16.46
CA SER A 500 -41.47 -74.33 -16.76
C SER A 500 -42.00 -75.48 -15.89
N GLU A 501 -42.16 -75.24 -14.59
CA GLU A 501 -42.65 -76.26 -13.64
C GLU A 501 -44.15 -76.54 -13.81
N LEU A 502 -44.95 -75.54 -14.22
CA LEU A 502 -46.35 -75.74 -14.61
C LEU A 502 -46.47 -76.68 -15.82
N GLN A 503 -45.61 -76.50 -16.83
CA GLN A 503 -45.56 -77.35 -18.02
C GLN A 503 -45.14 -78.78 -17.64
N LEU A 504 -44.08 -78.94 -16.85
CA LEU A 504 -43.60 -80.24 -16.36
C LEU A 504 -44.68 -80.99 -15.56
N TYR A 505 -45.32 -80.31 -14.60
CA TYR A 505 -46.45 -80.84 -13.85
C TYR A 505 -47.58 -81.31 -14.79
N SER A 506 -48.02 -80.45 -15.72
CA SER A 506 -49.12 -80.78 -16.63
C SER A 506 -48.79 -81.98 -17.53
N HIS A 507 -47.55 -82.12 -17.97
CA HIS A 507 -47.09 -83.24 -18.78
C HIS A 507 -47.07 -84.55 -17.99
N ASN A 508 -46.46 -84.54 -16.80
CA ASN A 508 -46.36 -85.72 -15.94
C ASN A 508 -47.74 -86.19 -15.47
N THR A 509 -48.63 -85.28 -15.08
CA THR A 509 -50.01 -85.59 -14.71
C THR A 509 -50.83 -86.06 -15.92
N ALA A 510 -50.67 -85.46 -17.11
CA ALA A 510 -51.33 -85.96 -18.33
C ALA A 510 -50.89 -87.38 -18.71
N SER A 511 -49.59 -87.69 -18.58
CA SER A 511 -49.06 -89.04 -18.79
C SER A 511 -49.62 -90.03 -17.76
N PHE A 512 -49.62 -89.67 -16.48
CA PHE A 512 -50.20 -90.50 -15.41
C PHE A 512 -51.70 -90.78 -15.63
N LEU A 513 -52.51 -89.78 -16.02
CA LEU A 513 -53.94 -89.98 -16.33
C LEU A 513 -54.15 -91.04 -17.43
N LEU A 514 -53.33 -91.00 -18.49
CA LEU A 514 -53.37 -91.99 -19.58
C LEU A 514 -52.92 -93.38 -19.11
N TYR A 515 -51.74 -93.50 -18.49
CA TYR A 515 -51.19 -94.80 -18.09
C TYR A 515 -51.95 -95.44 -16.92
N ALA A 516 -52.53 -94.67 -16.00
CA ALA A 516 -53.39 -95.20 -14.94
C ALA A 516 -54.73 -95.71 -15.48
N THR A 517 -55.31 -95.03 -16.48
CA THR A 517 -56.49 -95.55 -17.20
C THR A 517 -56.14 -96.84 -17.94
N ALA A 518 -55.01 -96.87 -18.64
CA ALA A 518 -54.52 -98.07 -19.34
C ALA A 518 -54.15 -99.22 -18.39
N ALA A 519 -53.81 -98.94 -17.13
CA ALA A 519 -53.65 -99.96 -16.09
C ALA A 519 -55.01 -100.46 -15.55
N SER A 520 -56.04 -99.61 -15.47
CA SER A 520 -57.37 -100.04 -15.02
C SER A 520 -58.02 -101.08 -15.95
N HIS A 521 -57.67 -101.07 -17.25
CA HIS A 521 -58.14 -102.09 -18.22
C HIS A 521 -57.57 -103.49 -17.94
N VAL A 522 -56.46 -103.58 -17.20
CA VAL A 522 -55.76 -104.84 -16.86
C VAL A 522 -56.16 -105.36 -15.48
N SER A 523 -56.89 -104.57 -14.69
CA SER A 523 -57.31 -104.95 -13.33
C SER A 523 -58.20 -106.20 -13.33
N PRO A 524 -57.88 -107.24 -12.54
CA PRO A 524 -58.80 -108.36 -12.31
C PRO A 524 -60.00 -107.95 -11.44
N ASP A 525 -59.95 -106.78 -10.79
CA ASP A 525 -61.00 -106.22 -9.95
C ASP A 525 -61.68 -105.03 -10.64
N VAL A 526 -62.94 -105.24 -11.01
CA VAL A 526 -63.76 -104.26 -11.75
C VAL A 526 -64.19 -103.08 -10.87
N ASP A 527 -64.41 -103.30 -9.56
CA ASP A 527 -64.83 -102.24 -8.65
C ASP A 527 -63.67 -101.28 -8.38
N LYS A 528 -62.45 -101.81 -8.15
CA LYS A 528 -61.22 -100.98 -8.06
C LYS A 528 -60.94 -100.20 -9.35
N ALA A 529 -61.21 -100.78 -10.51
CA ALA A 529 -61.02 -100.10 -11.79
C ALA A 529 -61.94 -98.87 -11.92
N HIS A 530 -63.21 -99.00 -11.53
CA HIS A 530 -64.15 -97.86 -11.51
C HIS A 530 -63.79 -96.82 -10.44
N GLU A 531 -63.34 -97.24 -9.26
CA GLU A 531 -62.85 -96.32 -8.22
C GLU A 531 -61.63 -95.52 -8.71
N LEU A 532 -60.66 -96.18 -9.35
CA LEU A 532 -59.49 -95.53 -9.94
C LEU A 532 -59.88 -94.47 -10.98
N LEU A 533 -60.78 -94.78 -11.91
CA LEU A 533 -61.26 -93.80 -12.90
C LEU A 533 -61.91 -92.57 -12.24
N SER A 534 -62.71 -92.77 -11.19
CA SER A 534 -63.32 -91.68 -10.41
C SER A 534 -62.28 -90.79 -9.70
N VAL A 535 -61.19 -91.39 -9.18
CA VAL A 535 -60.07 -90.65 -8.59
C VAL A 535 -59.27 -89.88 -9.66
N LEU A 536 -59.08 -90.45 -10.86
CA LEU A 536 -58.41 -89.78 -11.97
C LEU A 536 -59.21 -88.58 -12.51
N GLU A 537 -60.54 -88.68 -12.58
CA GLU A 537 -61.41 -87.53 -12.89
C GLU A 537 -61.33 -86.44 -11.82
N SER A 538 -61.32 -86.84 -10.53
CA SER A 538 -61.18 -85.94 -9.38
C SER A 538 -59.81 -85.25 -9.33
N LEU A 539 -58.74 -85.97 -9.70
CA LEU A 539 -57.39 -85.45 -9.88
C LEU A 539 -57.34 -84.41 -10.99
N ASN A 540 -57.89 -84.71 -12.18
CA ASN A 540 -57.94 -83.79 -13.31
C ASN A 540 -58.74 -82.52 -12.96
N SER A 541 -59.90 -82.66 -12.30
CA SER A 541 -60.70 -81.52 -11.83
C SER A 541 -59.92 -80.62 -10.86
N SER A 542 -59.25 -81.23 -9.87
CA SER A 542 -58.41 -80.51 -8.89
C SER A 542 -57.20 -79.82 -9.54
N SER A 543 -56.59 -80.47 -10.54
CA SER A 543 -55.46 -79.93 -11.30
C SER A 543 -55.85 -78.68 -12.09
N ASN A 544 -57.01 -78.70 -12.76
CA ASN A 544 -57.54 -77.55 -13.48
C ASN A 544 -57.97 -76.41 -12.54
N ALA A 545 -58.50 -76.72 -11.35
CA ALA A 545 -58.77 -75.73 -10.32
C ALA A 545 -57.48 -75.05 -9.82
N MET A 546 -56.40 -75.80 -9.58
CA MET A 546 -55.08 -75.24 -9.25
C MET A 546 -54.57 -74.30 -10.35
N LEU A 547 -54.60 -74.72 -11.62
CA LEU A 547 -54.17 -73.89 -12.75
C LEU A 547 -54.99 -72.59 -12.86
N ALA A 548 -56.31 -72.66 -12.59
CA ALA A 548 -57.18 -71.49 -12.54
C ALA A 548 -56.88 -70.56 -11.35
N ALA A 549 -56.45 -71.09 -10.20
CA ALA A 549 -56.00 -70.30 -9.05
C ALA A 549 -54.66 -69.61 -9.31
N VAL A 550 -53.68 -70.31 -9.89
CA VAL A 550 -52.39 -69.74 -10.33
C VAL A 550 -52.61 -68.57 -11.31
N ARG A 551 -53.49 -68.76 -12.30
CA ARG A 551 -53.86 -67.72 -13.28
C ARG A 551 -54.45 -66.46 -12.62
N GLN A 552 -55.15 -66.61 -11.51
CA GLN A 552 -55.75 -65.51 -10.74
C GLN A 552 -54.83 -64.96 -9.65
N ASN A 553 -53.61 -65.48 -9.50
CA ASN A 553 -52.69 -65.20 -8.40
C ASN A 553 -53.36 -65.38 -7.02
N GLN A 554 -54.14 -66.45 -6.89
CA GLN A 554 -54.79 -66.88 -5.64
C GLN A 554 -53.91 -67.89 -4.90
N ASP A 555 -54.26 -68.20 -3.65
CA ASP A 555 -53.64 -69.29 -2.91
C ASP A 555 -53.91 -70.64 -3.60
N VAL A 556 -52.88 -71.47 -3.64
CA VAL A 556 -52.86 -72.79 -4.28
C VAL A 556 -52.73 -73.91 -3.26
N ASP A 557 -52.43 -73.62 -1.99
CA ASP A 557 -51.98 -74.63 -1.03
C ASP A 557 -53.02 -75.70 -0.73
N GLN A 558 -54.31 -75.33 -0.71
CA GLN A 558 -55.41 -76.29 -0.56
C GLN A 558 -55.57 -77.20 -1.78
N HIS A 559 -55.44 -76.66 -3.01
CA HIS A 559 -55.52 -77.47 -4.23
C HIS A 559 -54.31 -78.41 -4.34
N ILE A 560 -53.12 -77.93 -4.00
CA ILE A 560 -51.87 -78.69 -3.95
C ILE A 560 -51.95 -79.86 -2.97
N ALA A 561 -52.59 -79.68 -1.81
CA ALA A 561 -52.87 -80.79 -0.87
C ALA A 561 -53.83 -81.82 -1.49
N THR A 562 -54.99 -81.39 -1.99
CA THR A 562 -56.00 -82.28 -2.59
C THR A 562 -55.48 -83.03 -3.83
N ILE A 563 -54.58 -82.43 -4.61
CA ILE A 563 -53.88 -83.11 -5.73
C ILE A 563 -52.97 -84.22 -5.20
N ALA A 564 -52.20 -83.96 -4.13
CA ALA A 564 -51.33 -84.98 -3.51
C ALA A 564 -52.13 -86.16 -2.95
N ASP A 565 -53.26 -85.89 -2.29
CA ASP A 565 -54.17 -86.92 -1.77
C ASP A 565 -54.72 -87.80 -2.92
N HIS A 566 -55.19 -87.18 -4.01
CA HIS A 566 -55.69 -87.91 -5.18
C HIS A 566 -54.61 -88.72 -5.92
N VAL A 567 -53.38 -88.20 -6.05
CA VAL A 567 -52.25 -88.95 -6.65
C VAL A 567 -51.93 -90.17 -5.79
N THR A 568 -51.78 -90.00 -4.48
CA THR A 568 -51.49 -91.11 -3.54
C THR A 568 -52.58 -92.18 -3.57
N SER A 569 -53.86 -91.75 -3.60
CA SER A 569 -55.01 -92.65 -3.72
C SER A 569 -55.02 -93.42 -5.05
N ALA A 570 -54.76 -92.75 -6.18
CA ALA A 570 -54.67 -93.39 -7.48
C ALA A 570 -53.50 -94.39 -7.56
N CYS A 571 -52.32 -94.07 -7.01
CA CYS A 571 -51.17 -94.97 -6.97
C CYS A 571 -51.44 -96.23 -6.11
N SER A 572 -52.15 -96.09 -4.99
CA SER A 572 -52.63 -97.22 -4.19
C SER A 572 -53.56 -98.15 -4.99
N LEU A 573 -54.53 -97.58 -5.72
CA LEU A 573 -55.46 -98.35 -6.55
C LEU A 573 -54.78 -99.01 -7.76
N VAL A 574 -53.86 -98.30 -8.43
CA VAL A 574 -53.02 -98.84 -9.51
C VAL A 574 -52.19 -100.03 -9.01
N SER A 575 -51.58 -99.93 -7.83
CA SER A 575 -50.85 -101.06 -7.20
C SER A 575 -51.77 -102.27 -6.94
N GLY A 576 -53.05 -102.03 -6.67
CA GLY A 576 -54.09 -103.06 -6.51
C GLY A 576 -54.61 -103.68 -7.82
N CYS A 577 -54.16 -103.23 -8.98
CA CYS A 577 -54.50 -103.77 -10.30
C CYS A 577 -53.55 -104.89 -10.77
N VAL A 578 -52.50 -105.22 -10.00
CA VAL A 578 -51.53 -106.28 -10.35
C VAL A 578 -52.14 -107.67 -10.11
N ASP A 579 -52.16 -108.50 -11.15
CA ASP A 579 -52.74 -109.84 -11.08
C ASP A 579 -51.79 -110.86 -10.41
N SER A 580 -51.77 -110.79 -9.08
CA SER A 580 -50.94 -111.59 -8.18
C SER A 580 -51.20 -113.11 -8.22
N SER A 581 -52.24 -113.57 -8.93
CA SER A 581 -52.51 -114.99 -9.19
C SER A 581 -51.41 -115.67 -10.00
N SER A 582 -50.92 -114.98 -11.04
CA SER A 582 -49.94 -115.49 -12.00
C SER A 582 -48.65 -115.96 -11.34
N LEU A 583 -48.08 -115.16 -10.44
CA LEU A 583 -46.83 -115.45 -9.72
C LEU A 583 -46.95 -116.62 -8.74
N THR A 584 -48.14 -116.95 -8.24
CA THR A 584 -48.32 -118.12 -7.37
C THR A 584 -48.48 -119.42 -8.15
N ASP A 585 -49.18 -119.41 -9.28
CA ASP A 585 -49.39 -120.62 -10.08
C ASP A 585 -48.11 -120.99 -10.88
N ASP A 586 -47.38 -120.02 -11.44
CA ASP A 586 -46.09 -120.29 -12.10
C ASP A 586 -45.05 -120.88 -11.14
N VAL A 587 -45.04 -120.43 -9.86
CA VAL A 587 -44.15 -120.98 -8.82
C VAL A 587 -44.63 -122.34 -8.34
N ALA A 588 -45.94 -122.59 -8.26
CA ALA A 588 -46.50 -123.89 -7.93
C ALA A 588 -46.16 -124.94 -9.01
N GLU A 589 -46.42 -124.65 -10.29
CA GLU A 589 -46.02 -125.55 -11.39
C GLU A 589 -44.50 -125.69 -11.49
N ALA A 590 -43.71 -124.64 -11.21
CA ALA A 590 -42.25 -124.75 -11.21
C ALA A 590 -41.73 -125.69 -10.11
N VAL A 591 -42.33 -125.65 -8.92
CA VAL A 591 -42.00 -126.56 -7.81
C VAL A 591 -42.47 -127.99 -8.11
N GLU A 592 -43.68 -128.19 -8.63
CA GLU A 592 -44.13 -129.53 -9.04
C GLU A 592 -43.17 -130.12 -10.10
N ARG A 593 -42.77 -129.33 -11.10
CA ARG A 593 -41.80 -129.72 -12.14
C ARG A 593 -40.34 -129.91 -11.66
N GLU A 594 -40.01 -129.58 -10.41
CA GLU A 594 -38.74 -129.97 -9.75
C GLU A 594 -38.90 -131.18 -8.79
N THR A 595 -40.10 -131.74 -8.66
CA THR A 595 -40.39 -132.87 -7.74
C THR A 595 -40.79 -134.20 -8.41
N GLU A 596 -40.87 -134.24 -9.75
CA GLU A 596 -40.94 -135.48 -10.56
C GLU A 596 -39.56 -135.96 -11.07
#